data_AF-A0A929PDN4-F1
#
_entry.id   AF-A0A929PDN4-F1
#
_cell.length_a   1.000
_cell.length_b   1.000
_cell.length_c   1.000
_cell.angle_alpha   90.00
_cell.angle_beta   90.00
_cell.angle_gamma   90.00
#
_symmetry.space_group_name_H-M   'P 1'
#
loop_
_entity.id
_entity.type
_entity.pdbx_description
1 polymer ?
#
loop_
_entity_poly.entity_id
_entity_poly.type
_entity_poly.pdbx_seq_one_letter_code
_entity_poly.pdbx_strand_id
1 'polypeptide(L)'
;RKAMAMAIIDYALRSRELGERSEYPAQDEEFVLFHSDNIQASGFVEHLKLPHYVDFQADLVLMRNRQAGFNNGNKDDGEIENEEAV
;
A
#
# COMPACT_ATOMS: atom_id res chain seq x y z
N ARG A 1 24.44 -17.88 10.20
CA ARG A 1 23.70 -16.88 9.38
C ARG A 1 22.79 -15.99 10.23
N LYS A 2 21.87 -16.51 11.05
CA LYS A 2 21.00 -15.68 11.92
C LYS A 2 21.77 -14.73 12.86
N ALA A 3 22.79 -15.22 13.56
CA ALA A 3 23.63 -14.38 14.43
C ALA A 3 24.34 -13.24 13.67
N MET A 4 24.85 -13.53 12.46
CA MET A 4 25.47 -12.52 11.60
C MET A 4 24.46 -11.49 11.11
N ALA A 5 23.25 -11.92 10.72
CA ALA A 5 22.18 -11.00 10.34
C ALA A 5 21.75 -10.11 11.53
N MET A 6 21.61 -10.67 12.73
CA MET A 6 21.28 -9.92 13.93
C MET A 6 22.36 -8.90 14.30
N ALA A 7 23.64 -9.25 14.14
CA ALA A 7 24.73 -8.30 14.35
C ALA A 7 24.73 -7.13 13.34
N ILE A 8 24.38 -7.40 12.08
CA ILE A 8 24.27 -6.35 11.05
C ILE A 8 23.07 -5.43 11.34
N ILE A 9 21.93 -5.99 11.75
CA ILE A 9 20.73 -5.21 12.08
C ILE A 9 20.95 -4.39 13.36
N ASP A 10 21.59 -4.96 14.38
CA ASP A 10 22.00 -4.23 15.59
C ASP A 10 22.87 -3.02 15.26
N TYR A 11 23.85 -3.19 14.36
CA TYR A 11 24.66 -2.07 13.88
C TYR A 11 23.82 -1.01 13.13
N ALA A 12 22.94 -1.44 12.20
CA ALA A 12 22.14 -0.53 11.39
C ALA A 12 21.14 0.31 12.20
N LEU A 13 20.54 -0.28 13.24
CA LEU A 13 19.60 0.41 14.14
C LEU A 13 20.27 1.45 15.05
N ARG A 14 21.60 1.40 15.20
CA ARG A 14 22.38 2.40 15.95
C ARG A 14 22.73 3.64 15.14
N SER A 15 22.17 3.81 13.94
CA SER A 15 22.38 4.98 13.07
C SER A 15 22.23 6.32 13.82
N ARG A 16 21.20 6.45 14.68
CA ARG A 16 20.98 7.63 15.52
C ARG A 16 22.08 7.88 16.55
N GLU A 17 22.63 6.82 17.14
CA GLU A 17 23.74 6.92 18.11
C GLU A 17 25.06 7.29 17.43
N LEU A 18 25.23 6.85 16.18
CA LEU A 18 26.42 7.09 15.36
C LEU A 18 26.37 8.43 14.61
N GLY A 19 25.25 9.17 14.69
CA GLY A 19 25.05 10.44 14.00
C GLY A 19 24.80 10.30 12.50
N GLU A 20 24.44 9.11 12.04
CA GLU A 20 24.08 8.82 10.65
C GLU A 20 22.61 9.19 10.39
N ARG A 21 22.29 9.56 9.15
CA ARG A 21 20.90 9.70 8.71
C ARG A 21 20.32 8.31 8.40
N SER A 22 19.08 8.07 8.80
CA SER A 22 18.34 6.87 8.41
C SER A 22 17.85 7.04 6.97
N GLU A 23 18.68 6.63 6.02
CA GLU A 23 18.39 6.72 4.57
C GLU A 23 17.92 5.38 4.01
N TYR A 24 18.23 4.29 4.69
CA TYR A 24 17.90 2.93 4.25
C TYR A 24 16.89 2.26 5.18
N PRO A 25 16.00 1.40 4.66
CA PRO A 25 14.99 0.70 5.48
C PRO A 25 15.57 -0.12 6.63
N ALA A 26 16.82 -0.58 6.52
CA ALA A 26 17.49 -1.32 7.59
C ALA A 26 17.88 -0.45 8.79
N GLN A 27 17.92 0.87 8.63
CA GLN A 27 18.22 1.84 9.69
C GLN A 27 16.94 2.41 10.32
N ASP A 28 15.77 2.08 9.78
CA ASP A 28 14.46 2.49 10.30
C ASP A 28 13.97 1.46 11.32
N GLU A 29 13.96 1.88 12.59
CA GLU A 29 13.57 1.05 13.73
C GLU A 29 12.11 0.60 13.64
N GLU A 30 11.20 1.47 13.20
CA GLU A 30 9.77 1.14 13.09
C GLU A 30 9.57 0.11 11.99
N PHE A 31 10.18 0.33 10.83
CA PHE A 31 10.07 -0.60 9.70
C PHE A 31 10.63 -1.98 10.04
N VAL A 32 11.82 -2.05 10.62
CA VAL A 32 12.49 -3.32 10.92
C VAL A 32 11.75 -4.08 12.03
N LEU A 33 11.48 -3.45 13.17
CA LEU A 33 10.91 -4.14 14.33
C LEU A 33 9.47 -4.60 14.07
N PHE A 34 8.68 -3.82 13.33
CA PHE A 34 7.28 -4.16 13.05
C PHE A 34 7.13 -5.37 12.11
N HIS A 35 8.09 -5.61 11.20
CA HIS A 35 7.98 -6.66 10.17
C HIS A 35 8.90 -7.87 10.41
N SER A 36 9.75 -7.85 11.45
CA SER A 36 10.71 -8.94 11.71
C SER A 36 10.10 -10.21 12.32
N ASP A 37 8.93 -10.09 12.98
CA ASP A 37 8.25 -11.23 13.58
C ASP A 37 7.49 -12.05 12.53
N ASN A 38 8.05 -13.22 12.20
CA ASN A 38 7.47 -14.12 11.22
C ASN A 38 6.14 -14.73 11.67
N ILE A 39 5.89 -14.89 12.98
CA ILE A 39 4.62 -15.46 13.45
C ILE A 39 3.49 -14.49 13.13
N GLN A 40 3.69 -13.21 13.44
CA GLN A 40 2.72 -12.16 13.12
C GLN A 40 2.59 -11.94 11.61
N ALA A 41 3.72 -11.84 10.90
CA ALA A 41 3.71 -11.59 9.45
C ALA A 41 3.03 -12.74 8.67
N SER A 42 3.32 -13.99 9.02
CA SER A 42 2.69 -15.16 8.36
C SER A 42 1.19 -15.26 8.68
N GLY A 43 0.80 -15.00 9.93
CA GLY A 43 -0.60 -14.93 10.33
C GLY A 43 -1.37 -13.83 9.60
N PHE A 44 -0.73 -12.68 9.36
CA PHE A 44 -1.31 -11.60 8.56
C PHE A 44 -1.54 -12.03 7.11
N VAL A 45 -0.52 -12.58 6.45
CA VAL A 45 -0.69 -13.04 5.05
C VAL A 45 -1.75 -14.15 4.95
N GLU A 46 -1.82 -15.03 5.94
CA GLU A 46 -2.82 -16.10 5.97
C GLU A 46 -4.24 -15.59 6.19
N HIS A 47 -4.44 -14.48 6.92
CA HIS A 47 -5.78 -13.95 7.12
C HIS A 47 -6.46 -13.63 5.79
N LEU A 48 -5.73 -13.29 4.72
CA LEU A 48 -6.27 -12.97 3.39
C LEU A 48 -7.04 -14.13 2.76
N LYS A 49 -6.81 -15.37 3.21
CA LYS A 49 -7.56 -16.55 2.77
C LYS A 49 -8.98 -16.61 3.34
N LEU A 50 -9.23 -15.89 4.44
CA LEU A 50 -10.55 -15.84 5.05
C LEU A 50 -11.52 -15.08 4.12
N PRO A 51 -12.84 -15.21 4.32
CA PRO A 51 -13.80 -14.51 3.46
C PRO A 51 -13.78 -12.99 3.69
N HIS A 52 -13.41 -12.20 2.66
CA HIS A 52 -13.48 -10.72 2.68
C HIS A 52 -14.52 -10.17 1.68
N TYR A 53 -15.59 -10.94 1.41
CA TYR A 53 -16.56 -10.60 0.37
C TYR A 53 -17.29 -9.26 0.61
N VAL A 54 -17.43 -8.83 1.87
CA VAL A 54 -18.06 -7.55 2.22
C VAL A 54 -17.16 -6.38 1.81
N ASP A 55 -15.87 -6.43 2.16
CA ASP A 55 -14.91 -5.38 1.80
C ASP A 55 -14.72 -5.33 0.28
N PHE A 56 -14.59 -6.48 -0.38
CA PHE A 56 -14.50 -6.55 -1.84
C PHE A 56 -15.77 -6.01 -2.53
N GLN A 57 -16.96 -6.24 -1.97
CA GLN A 57 -18.19 -5.67 -2.52
C GLN A 57 -18.22 -4.15 -2.38
N ALA A 58 -17.79 -3.61 -1.24
CA ALA A 58 -17.70 -2.16 -1.04
C ALA A 58 -16.74 -1.50 -2.06
N ASP A 59 -15.57 -2.10 -2.28
CA ASP A 59 -14.60 -1.61 -3.26
C ASP A 59 -15.13 -1.69 -4.71
N LEU A 60 -15.84 -2.77 -5.07
CA LEU A 60 -16.44 -2.90 -6.40
C LEU A 60 -17.52 -1.84 -6.65
N VAL A 61 -18.33 -1.51 -5.64
CA VAL A 61 -19.33 -0.43 -5.74
C VAL A 61 -18.62 0.91 -5.95
N LEU A 62 -17.56 1.19 -5.18
CA LEU A 62 -16.78 2.42 -5.32
C LEU A 62 -16.15 2.56 -6.72
N MET A 63 -15.58 1.47 -7.25
CA MET A 63 -15.00 1.45 -8.60
C MET A 63 -16.05 1.70 -9.69
N ARG A 64 -17.23 1.06 -9.59
CA ARG A 64 -18.33 1.25 -10.54
C ARG A 64 -18.86 2.68 -10.55
N ASN A 65 -18.96 3.30 -9.37
CA ASN A 65 -19.39 4.70 -9.26
C ASN A 65 -18.38 5.65 -9.91
N ARG A 66 -17.07 5.42 -9.75
CA ARG A 66 -16.03 6.19 -10.45
C ARG A 66 -16.11 6.02 -11.97
N GLN A 67 -16.36 4.79 -12.46
CA GLN A 67 -16.50 4.53 -13.89
C GLN A 67 -17.74 5.20 -14.49
N ALA A 68 -18.88 5.20 -13.78
CA ALA A 68 -20.09 5.87 -14.22
C ALA A 68 -19.90 7.39 -14.32
N GLY A 69 -19.23 8.00 -13.33
CA GLY A 69 -18.89 9.42 -13.36
C GLY A 69 -17.96 9.80 -14.52
N PHE A 70 -16.97 8.96 -14.83
CA PHE A 70 -16.09 9.17 -15.98
C PHE A 70 -16.83 9.06 -17.32
N ASN A 71 -17.70 8.07 -17.49
CA ASN A 71 -18.47 7.89 -18.72
C ASN A 71 -19.53 8.98 -18.94
N ASN A 72 -20.07 9.57 -17.86
CA ASN A 72 -21.01 10.69 -17.98
C ASN A 72 -20.29 12.00 -18.31
N GLY A 73 -19.11 12.25 -17.72
CA GLY A 73 -18.27 13.39 -18.12
C GLY A 73 -17.94 13.34 -19.63
N ASN A 74 -17.56 12.17 -20.14
CA ASN A 74 -17.24 11.98 -21.55
C ASN A 74 -18.46 12.06 -22.51
N LYS A 75 -19.70 12.12 -21.99
CA LYS A 75 -20.91 12.35 -22.79
C LYS A 75 -21.25 13.83 -22.92
N ASP A 76 -21.05 14.60 -21.85
CA ASP A 76 -21.33 16.04 -21.84
C ASP A 76 -20.37 16.79 -22.80
N ASP A 77 -19.16 16.28 -23.01
CA ASP A 77 -18.16 16.83 -23.93
C ASP A 77 -18.54 16.65 -25.42
N GLY A 78 -19.30 15.60 -25.75
CA GLY A 78 -19.66 15.22 -27.12
C GLY A 78 -21.01 15.74 -27.60
N GLU A 79 -21.86 16.24 -26.68
CA GLU A 79 -23.15 16.86 -27.03
C GLU A 79 -22.97 18.32 -27.47
N ILE A 80 -21.97 19.05 -26.95
CA ILE A 80 -21.71 20.45 -27.32
C ILE A 80 -21.27 20.60 -28.78
N GLU A 81 -20.54 19.63 -29.35
CA GLU A 81 -20.11 19.68 -30.75
C GLU A 81 -21.25 19.46 -31.77
N ASN A 82 -22.38 18.88 -31.37
CA ASN A 82 -23.49 18.57 -32.28
C ASN A 82 -24.61 19.65 -32.31
N GLU A 83 -24.64 20.59 -31.36
CA GLU A 83 -25.58 21.72 -31.36
C GLU A 83 -25.06 22.96 -32.11
N GLU A 84 -23.75 23.11 -32.33
CA GLU A 84 -23.18 24.23 -33.11
C GLU A 84 -23.17 24.01 -34.64
N ALA A 85 -23.64 22.84 -35.13
CA ALA A 85 -23.58 22.45 -36.54
C ALA A 85 -24.92 22.54 -37.31
N VAL A 86 -25.93 23.28 -36.81
CA VAL A 86 -27.23 23.49 -37.49
C VAL A 86 -27.43 24.94 -37.91
#